data_AF-A0A1V6ILJ5-F1
#
_entry.id   AF-A0A1V6ILJ5-F1
#
_cell.length_a   1.000
_cell.length_b   1.000
_cell.length_c   1.000
_cell.angle_alpha   90.00
_cell.angle_beta   90.00
_cell.angle_gamma   90.00
#
_symmetry.space_group_name_H-M   'P 1'
#
loop_
_entity.id
_entity.type
_entity.pdbx_description
1 polymer ?
#
loop_
_entity_poly.entity_id
_entity_poly.type
_entity_poly.pdbx_seq_one_letter_code
_entity_poly.pdbx_strand_id
1 'polypeptide(L)'
;MKPKVGVFQLASCTGCLLSHLDTGKITSFLNDYDVKYYPLVMDAREIPEELDLAVFEGAVGTIEKGHMKLVTEIRQRSKKVAALGACAVTTGILIHSAGNQMPMPETDAFLPVSEIIKVDYAIPGCPPSPEIIEKFFDAFLREDELYLRAFTNIEENSEVNVRYITQRALCISCGLCAAVCPTLALSDIEGKPVLRDEICVKCGECRFQCPRSYMPLDYINETVFKDESTSIDEYLGRYMSIYTVRATNQEILKSAQGGGATTALMNYCLDSRIIGGILTGSKDKEKYWLARSALVTNYDELLKTTGTTYNLCPTLNLLKDAATSNYLKNIAIVGLPCVHQAIRKLEIYPLSLRSVVDKISLRVGLFCTHNFRYNAMIKMMEELGEIRAEDTYKIDIGAGNYTIYSVSGDIQKIPIDIVREYEQESCSICPDFTSELSDISIGSIGAPEGWNTVIVRTKTGKKVFEAAANEGYIEIGKEDKIPLDLEIVKKLSKIKKNRSKKKIENRKKYNLKVPF
;
A
#
# COMPACT_ATOMS: atom_id res chain seq x y z
N MET A 1 35.79 -6.82 3.80
CA MET A 1 36.42 -5.58 3.29
C MET A 1 35.31 -4.56 3.13
N LYS A 2 35.48 -3.30 3.55
CA LYS A 2 34.41 -2.30 3.41
C LYS A 2 34.18 -1.99 1.93
N PRO A 3 32.94 -1.92 1.42
CA PRO A 3 32.71 -1.53 0.03
C PRO A 3 33.17 -0.09 -0.21
N LYS A 4 33.83 0.17 -1.34
CA LYS A 4 34.25 1.51 -1.78
C LYS A 4 33.04 2.27 -2.34
N VAL A 5 32.68 3.41 -1.75
CA VAL A 5 31.49 4.19 -2.15
C VAL A 5 31.85 5.61 -2.57
N GLY A 6 31.24 6.08 -3.65
CA GLY A 6 31.30 7.48 -4.09
C GLY A 6 29.90 8.06 -4.25
N VAL A 7 29.64 9.22 -3.67
CA VAL A 7 28.38 9.97 -3.75
C VAL A 7 28.64 11.28 -4.48
N PHE A 8 28.06 11.41 -5.67
CA PHE A 8 28.34 12.49 -6.61
C PHE A 8 27.11 13.38 -6.77
N GLN A 9 27.32 14.68 -6.65
CA GLN A 9 26.31 15.69 -6.89
C GLN A 9 26.42 16.21 -8.33
N LEU A 10 25.29 16.26 -9.03
CA LEU A 10 25.13 16.86 -10.36
C LEU A 10 24.27 18.14 -10.25
N ALA A 11 23.37 18.41 -11.21
CA ALA A 11 22.44 19.52 -11.11
C ALA A 11 21.31 19.19 -10.12
N SER A 12 21.32 19.82 -8.94
CA SER A 12 20.33 19.59 -7.88
C SER A 12 20.29 20.71 -6.84
N CYS A 13 19.31 20.63 -5.93
CA CYS A 13 19.25 21.46 -4.72
C CYS A 13 20.01 20.85 -3.52
N THR A 14 20.74 19.74 -3.71
CA THR A 14 21.42 18.98 -2.64
C THR A 14 20.48 18.31 -1.61
N GLY A 15 19.16 18.39 -1.81
CA GLY A 15 18.17 17.92 -0.84
C GLY A 15 18.28 16.43 -0.51
N CYS A 16 18.64 15.58 -1.48
CA CYS A 16 18.75 14.14 -1.21
C CYS A 16 20.00 13.80 -0.37
N LEU A 17 21.09 14.55 -0.55
CA LEU A 17 22.30 14.39 0.27
C LEU A 17 22.07 14.90 1.69
N LEU A 18 21.34 16.00 1.87
CA LEU A 18 20.92 16.47 3.19
C LEU A 18 19.99 15.46 3.87
N SER A 19 19.06 14.84 3.13
CA SER A 19 18.21 13.76 3.65
C SER A 19 19.02 12.56 4.15
N HIS A 20 20.09 12.19 3.45
CA HIS A 20 21.01 11.15 3.91
C HIS A 20 21.75 11.54 5.22
N LEU A 21 22.15 12.81 5.36
CA LEU A 21 22.78 13.30 6.59
C LEU A 21 21.79 13.34 7.78
N ASP A 22 20.51 13.62 7.50
CA ASP A 22 19.43 13.67 8.49
C ASP A 22 18.97 12.29 9.00
N THR A 23 19.63 11.21 8.56
CA THR A 23 19.41 9.84 9.11
C THR A 23 19.81 9.73 10.58
N GLY A 24 20.67 10.63 11.09
CA GLY A 24 21.28 10.50 12.41
C GLY A 24 22.27 9.33 12.52
N LYS A 25 22.60 8.66 11.40
CA LYS A 25 23.46 7.46 11.34
C LYS A 25 24.63 7.59 10.36
N ILE A 26 24.97 8.82 9.98
CA ILE A 26 26.08 9.08 9.05
C ILE A 26 27.42 8.51 9.55
N THR A 27 27.64 8.49 10.86
CA THR A 27 28.84 7.88 11.47
C THR A 27 28.90 6.39 11.26
N SER A 28 27.77 5.68 11.37
CA SER A 28 27.68 4.25 11.04
C SER A 28 27.98 4.03 9.56
N PHE A 29 27.40 4.83 8.66
CA PHE A 29 27.70 4.76 7.22
C PHE A 29 29.20 4.93 6.93
N LEU A 30 29.87 5.92 7.52
CA LEU A 30 31.32 6.12 7.38
C LEU A 30 32.16 4.99 7.99
N ASN A 31 31.62 4.29 8.98
CA ASN A 31 32.26 3.12 9.59
C ASN A 31 32.05 1.86 8.77
N ASP A 32 30.95 1.72 8.05
CA ASP A 32 30.62 0.52 7.29
C ASP A 32 31.17 0.55 5.86
N TYR A 33 31.34 1.75 5.30
CA TYR A 33 31.84 1.97 3.94
C TYR A 33 33.22 2.63 3.89
N ASP A 34 33.99 2.28 2.86
CA ASP A 34 35.19 3.01 2.47
C ASP A 34 34.78 4.15 1.53
N VAL A 35 34.32 5.26 2.10
CA VAL A 35 33.81 6.40 1.34
C VAL A 35 34.98 7.13 0.68
N LYS A 36 34.99 7.16 -0.66
CA LYS A 36 36.05 7.75 -1.47
C LYS A 36 35.74 9.16 -1.95
N TYR A 37 34.46 9.47 -2.11
CA TYR A 37 34.00 10.77 -2.59
C TYR A 37 32.64 11.07 -2.00
N TYR A 38 32.49 12.18 -1.28
CA TYR A 38 31.20 12.68 -0.81
C TYR A 38 31.35 14.18 -0.46
N PRO A 39 30.91 15.09 -1.33
CA PRO A 39 31.16 16.53 -1.20
C PRO A 39 30.70 17.19 0.12
N LEU A 40 29.68 16.63 0.79
CA LEU A 40 29.17 17.20 2.05
C LEU A 40 29.91 16.68 3.30
N VAL A 41 30.70 15.62 3.17
CA VAL A 41 31.28 14.91 4.32
C VAL A 41 32.81 14.87 4.25
N MET A 42 33.38 15.11 3.06
CA MET A 42 34.81 14.99 2.81
C MET A 42 35.32 16.14 1.94
N ASP A 43 36.57 16.56 2.17
CA ASP A 43 37.27 17.57 1.36
C ASP A 43 37.86 17.00 0.05
N ALA A 44 37.73 15.69 -0.20
CA ALA A 44 38.26 15.04 -1.39
C ALA A 44 37.72 15.68 -2.67
N ARG A 45 38.63 16.11 -3.57
CA ARG A 45 38.29 16.76 -4.84
C ARG A 45 38.59 15.91 -6.07
N GLU A 46 39.32 14.81 -5.90
CA GLU A 46 39.71 13.93 -7.00
C GLU A 46 38.68 12.81 -7.20
N ILE A 47 38.46 12.44 -8.46
CA ILE A 47 37.54 11.35 -8.83
C ILE A 47 38.22 10.01 -8.50
N PRO A 48 37.58 9.14 -7.69
CA PRO A 48 38.14 7.84 -7.34
C PRO A 48 38.42 6.94 -8.56
N GLU A 49 39.43 6.07 -8.45
CA GLU A 49 39.80 5.12 -9.51
C GLU A 49 38.87 3.91 -9.61
N GLU A 50 38.36 3.41 -8.47
CA GLU A 50 37.49 2.24 -8.40
C GLU A 50 36.44 2.37 -7.30
N LEU A 51 35.20 1.99 -7.61
CA LEU A 51 34.07 1.98 -6.68
C LEU A 51 33.27 0.68 -6.75
N ASP A 52 32.85 0.17 -5.59
CA ASP A 52 31.85 -0.89 -5.53
C ASP A 52 30.45 -0.31 -5.79
N LEU A 53 30.20 0.92 -5.34
CA LEU A 53 28.95 1.66 -5.59
C LEU A 53 29.22 3.15 -5.86
N ALA A 54 28.74 3.66 -6.98
CA ALA A 54 28.61 5.09 -7.23
C ALA A 54 27.14 5.51 -7.11
N VAL A 55 26.86 6.58 -6.37
CA VAL A 55 25.53 7.15 -6.18
C VAL A 55 25.51 8.53 -6.80
N PHE A 56 24.62 8.77 -7.75
CA PHE A 56 24.41 10.07 -8.37
C PHE A 56 23.15 10.74 -7.85
N GLU A 57 23.28 11.97 -7.37
CA GLU A 57 22.19 12.85 -7.00
C GLU A 57 22.13 14.02 -7.99
N GLY A 58 20.94 14.40 -8.44
CA GLY A 58 20.77 15.45 -9.44
C GLY A 58 20.71 14.95 -10.89
N ALA A 59 20.26 15.84 -11.79
CA ALA A 59 20.14 15.55 -13.22
C ALA A 59 21.46 15.82 -13.96
N VAL A 60 21.65 15.16 -15.10
CA VAL A 60 22.80 15.38 -15.99
C VAL A 60 22.53 16.60 -16.85
N GLY A 61 23.23 17.70 -16.59
CA GLY A 61 23.24 18.86 -17.48
C GLY A 61 23.95 18.56 -18.80
N THR A 62 23.37 18.98 -19.93
CA THR A 62 23.89 18.66 -21.27
C THR A 62 24.56 19.84 -21.99
N ILE A 63 24.37 21.07 -21.52
CA ILE A 63 25.00 22.28 -22.10
C ILE A 63 26.52 22.21 -22.01
N GLU A 64 27.04 22.04 -20.80
CA GLU A 64 28.46 21.83 -20.57
C GLU A 64 28.70 20.33 -20.47
N LYS A 65 29.53 19.76 -21.37
CA LYS A 65 29.79 18.31 -21.41
C LYS A 65 30.45 17.75 -20.14
N GLY A 66 30.68 18.56 -19.11
CA GLY A 66 31.29 18.18 -17.83
C GLY A 66 30.52 17.06 -17.13
N HIS A 67 29.20 17.22 -16.91
CA HIS A 67 28.41 16.16 -16.27
C HIS A 67 28.38 14.87 -17.09
N MET A 68 28.21 14.97 -18.41
CA MET A 68 28.19 13.79 -19.30
C MET A 68 29.51 13.01 -19.24
N LYS A 69 30.66 13.70 -19.26
CA LYS A 69 31.98 13.07 -19.09
C LYS A 69 32.10 12.42 -17.71
N LEU A 70 31.75 13.16 -16.66
CA LEU A 70 31.85 12.72 -15.27
C LEU A 70 31.05 11.41 -15.02
N VAL A 71 29.78 11.37 -15.40
CA VAL A 71 28.94 10.18 -15.18
C VAL A 71 29.45 8.98 -15.98
N THR A 72 29.93 9.21 -17.20
CA THR A 72 30.47 8.15 -18.07
C THR A 72 31.77 7.56 -17.51
N GLU A 73 32.70 8.41 -17.07
CA GLU A 73 33.98 7.99 -16.47
C GLU A 73 33.76 7.22 -15.17
N ILE A 74 32.90 7.73 -14.28
CA ILE A 74 32.58 7.05 -13.01
C ILE A 74 31.89 5.71 -13.29
N ARG A 75 30.99 5.62 -14.28
CA ARG A 75 30.35 4.33 -14.61
C ARG A 75 31.37 3.27 -15.01
N GLN A 76 32.40 3.62 -15.77
CA GLN A 76 33.46 2.69 -16.18
C GLN A 76 34.28 2.19 -14.98
N ARG A 77 34.35 2.97 -13.91
CA ARG A 77 35.11 2.70 -12.68
C ARG A 77 34.27 2.08 -11.56
N SER A 78 32.98 1.88 -11.78
CA SER A 78 32.03 1.46 -10.74
C SER A 78 31.40 0.10 -11.07
N LYS A 79 31.38 -0.81 -10.09
CA LYS A 79 30.67 -2.09 -10.23
C LYS A 79 29.16 -1.87 -10.30
N LYS A 80 28.62 -1.04 -9.41
CA LYS A 80 27.21 -0.67 -9.35
C LYS A 80 27.02 0.84 -9.38
N VAL A 81 25.93 1.28 -10.01
CA VAL A 81 25.50 2.68 -10.00
C VAL A 81 24.08 2.81 -9.47
N ALA A 82 23.86 3.78 -8.58
CA ALA A 82 22.54 4.16 -8.11
C ALA A 82 22.20 5.61 -8.50
N ALA A 83 20.98 5.84 -8.96
CA ALA A 83 20.39 7.18 -9.11
C ALA A 83 19.55 7.51 -7.86
N LEU A 84 19.87 8.62 -7.19
CA LEU A 84 19.24 9.05 -5.95
C LEU A 84 18.44 10.33 -6.14
N GLY A 85 17.13 10.24 -5.92
CA GLY A 85 16.19 11.35 -5.96
C GLY A 85 15.59 11.60 -7.35
N ALA A 86 14.51 12.38 -7.35
CA ALA A 86 13.70 12.67 -8.54
C ALA A 86 14.52 13.26 -9.69
N CYS A 87 15.47 14.17 -9.41
CA CYS A 87 16.28 14.76 -10.47
C CYS A 87 17.18 13.74 -11.17
N ALA A 88 17.78 12.81 -10.43
CA ALA A 88 18.63 11.77 -11.02
C ALA A 88 17.82 10.72 -11.78
N VAL A 89 16.64 10.34 -11.25
CA VAL A 89 15.81 9.27 -11.80
C VAL A 89 14.90 9.75 -12.93
N THR A 90 14.37 10.97 -12.86
CA THR A 90 13.26 11.44 -13.72
C THR A 90 13.38 12.89 -14.19
N THR A 91 14.51 13.54 -13.93
CA THR A 91 14.74 15.00 -14.01
C THR A 91 13.90 15.86 -13.08
N GLY A 92 12.88 15.29 -12.43
CA GLY A 92 12.19 15.88 -11.29
C GLY A 92 11.74 17.34 -11.51
N ILE A 93 11.94 18.16 -10.49
CA ILE A 93 11.55 19.58 -10.50
C ILE A 93 12.34 20.44 -11.51
N LEU A 94 13.47 19.96 -12.04
CA LEU A 94 14.28 20.70 -13.01
C LEU A 94 13.66 20.73 -14.42
N ILE A 95 12.68 19.88 -14.69
CA ILE A 95 11.94 19.89 -15.97
C ILE A 95 10.43 19.90 -15.72
N HIS A 96 9.96 19.22 -14.67
CA HIS A 96 8.54 19.05 -14.38
C HIS A 96 8.09 20.06 -13.34
N SER A 97 7.17 20.94 -13.74
CA SER A 97 6.72 22.10 -12.98
C SER A 97 6.11 21.76 -11.61
N ALA A 98 6.28 22.68 -10.65
CA ALA A 98 5.46 22.80 -9.45
C ALA A 98 4.92 24.23 -9.36
N GLY A 99 3.61 24.40 -9.23
CA GLY A 99 2.99 25.68 -8.87
C GLY A 99 3.26 26.83 -9.86
N ASN A 100 3.40 26.54 -11.16
CA ASN A 100 3.78 27.50 -12.20
C ASN A 100 5.18 28.12 -12.03
N GLN A 101 6.09 27.48 -11.29
CA GLN A 101 7.48 27.91 -11.19
C GLN A 101 8.31 27.31 -12.35
N MET A 102 9.08 28.16 -13.04
CA MET A 102 10.08 27.73 -14.02
C MET A 102 11.26 27.02 -13.34
N PRO A 103 11.86 25.99 -13.97
CA PRO A 103 13.04 25.35 -13.43
C PRO A 103 14.18 26.36 -13.28
N MET A 104 14.98 26.20 -12.22
CA MET A 104 16.15 27.01 -11.93
C MET A 104 17.39 26.10 -11.86
N PRO A 105 18.45 26.36 -12.67
CA PRO A 105 18.57 27.43 -13.68
C PRO A 105 17.53 27.28 -14.80
N GLU A 106 17.18 28.39 -15.46
CA GLU A 106 16.21 28.46 -16.57
C GLU A 106 16.74 27.79 -17.85
N THR A 107 17.03 26.50 -17.75
CA THR A 107 17.41 25.64 -18.86
C THR A 107 16.69 24.30 -18.70
N ASP A 108 16.21 23.78 -19.82
CA ASP A 108 15.58 22.46 -19.94
C ASP A 108 16.59 21.37 -20.38
N ALA A 109 17.87 21.73 -20.48
CA ALA A 109 18.95 20.88 -20.96
C ALA A 109 19.45 19.89 -19.89
N PHE A 110 18.52 19.15 -19.30
CA PHE A 110 18.78 18.13 -18.28
C PHE A 110 18.26 16.77 -18.74
N LEU A 111 19.00 15.71 -18.42
CA LEU A 111 18.60 14.33 -18.66
C LEU A 111 18.72 13.51 -17.37
N PRO A 112 17.89 12.47 -17.16
CA PRO A 112 18.09 11.54 -16.06
C PRO A 112 19.41 10.77 -16.28
N VAL A 113 20.00 10.27 -15.21
CA VAL A 113 21.30 9.57 -15.26
C VAL A 113 21.26 8.36 -16.19
N SER A 114 20.10 7.69 -16.21
CA SER A 114 19.80 6.50 -17.00
C SER A 114 19.84 6.68 -18.52
N GLU A 115 19.68 7.92 -19.01
CA GLU A 115 19.78 8.21 -20.44
C GLU A 115 21.23 8.29 -20.93
N ILE A 116 22.18 8.47 -20.02
CA ILE A 116 23.61 8.58 -20.34
C ILE A 116 24.35 7.28 -20.02
N ILE A 117 24.03 6.65 -18.90
CA ILE A 117 24.69 5.44 -18.43
C ILE A 117 23.68 4.41 -17.92
N LYS A 118 24.07 3.13 -17.89
CA LYS A 118 23.29 2.09 -17.22
C LYS A 118 23.29 2.33 -15.71
N VAL A 119 22.11 2.41 -15.12
CA VAL A 119 21.89 2.48 -13.67
C VAL A 119 21.45 1.10 -13.17
N ASP A 120 21.98 0.66 -12.02
CA ASP A 120 21.61 -0.61 -11.40
C ASP A 120 20.45 -0.44 -10.42
N TYR A 121 20.40 0.69 -9.70
CA TYR A 121 19.37 0.99 -8.71
C TYR A 121 18.86 2.43 -8.85
N ALA A 122 17.56 2.64 -8.72
CA ALA A 122 16.95 3.97 -8.72
C ALA A 122 16.14 4.17 -7.44
N ILE A 123 16.37 5.27 -6.75
CA ILE A 123 15.72 5.61 -5.49
C ILE A 123 14.92 6.89 -5.73
N PRO A 124 13.62 6.80 -6.08
CA PRO A 124 12.79 7.96 -6.38
C PRO A 124 12.50 8.79 -5.11
N GLY A 125 11.94 9.98 -5.26
CA GLY A 125 11.58 10.87 -4.14
C GLY A 125 12.16 12.28 -4.27
N CYS A 126 11.48 13.29 -3.70
CA CYS A 126 11.90 14.69 -3.81
C CYS A 126 11.87 15.45 -2.46
N PRO A 127 12.86 15.24 -1.57
CA PRO A 127 13.88 14.19 -1.62
C PRO A 127 13.32 12.83 -1.13
N PRO A 128 14.00 11.70 -1.40
CA PRO A 128 13.72 10.44 -0.72
C PRO A 128 13.88 10.61 0.79
N SER A 129 13.09 9.91 1.61
CA SER A 129 13.18 9.97 3.07
C SER A 129 14.54 9.48 3.60
N PRO A 130 15.00 9.96 4.79
CA PRO A 130 16.21 9.44 5.38
C PRO A 130 16.17 7.91 5.59
N GLU A 131 15.01 7.39 6.03
CA GLU A 131 14.84 5.99 6.37
C GLU A 131 14.99 5.05 5.16
N ILE A 132 14.53 5.47 3.96
CA ILE A 132 14.70 4.64 2.75
C ILE A 132 16.14 4.63 2.25
N ILE A 133 16.86 5.74 2.40
CA ILE A 133 18.26 5.88 1.98
C ILE A 133 19.11 5.00 2.87
N GLU A 134 18.89 5.06 4.19
CA GLU A 134 19.57 4.18 5.15
C GLU A 134 19.33 2.71 4.82
N LYS A 135 18.06 2.30 4.66
CA LYS A 135 17.75 0.90 4.34
C LYS A 135 18.33 0.44 3.01
N PHE A 136 18.46 1.33 2.02
CA PHE A 136 19.11 1.00 0.76
C PHE A 136 20.59 0.68 0.96
N PHE A 137 21.33 1.53 1.68
CA PHE A 137 22.73 1.27 2.00
C PHE A 137 22.87 0.00 2.85
N ASP A 138 22.09 -0.16 3.92
CA ASP A 138 22.08 -1.38 4.74
C ASP A 138 21.88 -2.65 3.91
N ALA A 139 20.92 -2.64 2.98
CA ALA A 139 20.66 -3.76 2.09
C ALA A 139 21.81 -4.00 1.10
N PHE A 140 22.42 -2.94 0.57
CA PHE A 140 23.59 -3.04 -0.29
C PHE A 140 24.79 -3.64 0.45
N LEU A 141 25.06 -3.19 1.68
CA LEU A 141 26.15 -3.70 2.51
C LEU A 141 26.00 -5.19 2.82
N ARG A 142 24.77 -5.65 3.04
CA ARG A 142 24.44 -7.05 3.37
C ARG A 142 24.21 -7.93 2.14
N GLU A 143 24.31 -7.37 0.93
CA GLU A 143 23.98 -8.05 -0.32
C GLU A 143 22.53 -8.63 -0.30
N ASP A 144 21.59 -7.90 0.32
CA ASP A 144 20.17 -8.28 0.40
C ASP A 144 19.47 -8.00 -0.94
N GLU A 145 19.71 -8.86 -1.91
CA GLU A 145 19.14 -8.79 -3.26
C GLU A 145 17.61 -8.80 -3.26
N LEU A 146 16.98 -9.43 -2.27
CA LEU A 146 15.52 -9.49 -2.17
C LEU A 146 14.93 -8.11 -1.83
N TYR A 147 15.56 -7.37 -0.91
CA TYR A 147 15.19 -5.98 -0.63
C TYR A 147 15.57 -5.03 -1.77
N LEU A 148 16.76 -5.18 -2.33
CA LEU A 148 17.28 -4.29 -3.37
C LEU A 148 16.46 -4.35 -4.67
N ARG A 149 15.76 -5.46 -4.93
CA ARG A 149 14.90 -5.65 -6.10
C ARG A 149 13.88 -4.53 -6.31
N ALA A 150 13.39 -3.89 -5.25
CA ALA A 150 12.45 -2.78 -5.35
C ALA A 150 13.02 -1.54 -6.08
N PHE A 151 14.34 -1.37 -6.06
CA PHE A 151 15.04 -0.24 -6.69
C PHE A 151 15.50 -0.56 -8.11
N THR A 152 15.32 -1.80 -8.58
CA THR A 152 15.66 -2.19 -9.95
C THR A 152 14.54 -1.86 -10.93
N ASN A 153 14.88 -1.60 -12.20
CA ASN A 153 13.92 -1.46 -13.31
C ASN A 153 12.86 -0.34 -13.16
N ILE A 154 13.13 0.70 -12.36
CA ILE A 154 12.22 1.85 -12.23
C ILE A 154 12.21 2.70 -13.52
N GLU A 155 13.36 2.77 -14.20
CA GLU A 155 13.65 3.66 -15.33
C GLU A 155 13.23 3.10 -16.70
N GLU A 156 12.91 1.81 -16.82
CA GLU A 156 12.50 1.19 -18.10
C GLU A 156 11.17 1.74 -18.66
N ASN A 157 10.51 2.67 -17.97
CA ASN A 157 9.25 3.27 -18.41
C ASN A 157 9.23 4.78 -18.16
N SER A 158 8.89 5.54 -19.19
CA SER A 158 8.73 7.00 -19.16
C SER A 158 7.69 7.49 -18.14
N GLU A 159 6.70 6.65 -17.81
CA GLU A 159 5.64 6.99 -16.85
C GLU A 159 6.01 6.56 -15.43
N VAL A 160 6.46 7.52 -14.62
CA VAL A 160 6.99 7.29 -13.26
C VAL A 160 5.97 7.54 -12.15
N ASN A 161 4.79 8.07 -12.48
CA ASN A 161 3.72 8.33 -11.51
C ASN A 161 2.63 7.24 -11.55
N VAL A 162 1.53 7.48 -10.82
CA VAL A 162 0.42 6.52 -10.66
C VAL A 162 -0.28 6.17 -11.99
N ARG A 163 -0.15 6.97 -13.05
CA ARG A 163 -0.71 6.66 -14.38
C ARG A 163 -0.17 5.35 -14.93
N TYR A 164 1.06 4.99 -14.59
CA TYR A 164 1.64 3.68 -14.91
C TYR A 164 0.72 2.53 -14.47
N ILE A 165 0.09 2.67 -13.30
CA ILE A 165 -0.82 1.67 -12.70
C ILE A 165 -2.23 1.80 -13.26
N THR A 166 -2.77 3.01 -13.38
CA THR A 166 -4.16 3.22 -13.78
C THR A 166 -4.39 2.88 -15.25
N GLN A 167 -3.47 3.24 -16.15
CA GLN A 167 -3.55 2.93 -17.59
C GLN A 167 -3.47 1.42 -17.87
N ARG A 168 -2.93 0.63 -16.94
CA ARG A 168 -2.78 -0.83 -17.08
C ARG A 168 -3.90 -1.62 -16.39
N ALA A 169 -4.96 -0.93 -15.95
CA ALA A 169 -6.10 -1.49 -15.20
C ALA A 169 -5.70 -2.22 -13.90
N LEU A 170 -4.57 -1.82 -13.30
CA LEU A 170 -4.05 -2.46 -12.09
C LEU A 170 -4.50 -1.76 -10.80
N CYS A 171 -5.07 -0.56 -10.88
CA CYS A 171 -5.43 0.25 -9.72
C CYS A 171 -6.47 -0.43 -8.82
N ILE A 172 -6.10 -0.59 -7.55
CA ILE A 172 -6.94 -1.14 -6.47
C ILE A 172 -7.68 -0.05 -5.66
N SER A 173 -7.53 1.23 -6.05
CA SER A 173 -8.23 2.36 -5.45
C SER A 173 -8.08 2.45 -3.92
N CYS A 174 -6.91 2.13 -3.38
CA CYS A 174 -6.65 2.15 -1.92
C CYS A 174 -6.34 3.54 -1.36
N GLY A 175 -6.02 4.53 -2.21
CA GLY A 175 -5.77 5.92 -1.81
C GLY A 175 -4.34 6.27 -1.37
N LEU A 176 -3.45 5.28 -1.20
CA LEU A 176 -2.08 5.56 -0.72
C LEU A 176 -1.31 6.55 -1.60
N CYS A 177 -1.52 6.51 -2.92
CA CYS A 177 -0.86 7.42 -3.85
C CYS A 177 -1.15 8.90 -3.56
N ALA A 178 -2.38 9.23 -3.13
CA ALA A 178 -2.73 10.60 -2.76
C ALA A 178 -2.06 11.00 -1.44
N ALA A 179 -2.08 10.11 -0.44
CA ALA A 179 -1.46 10.37 0.86
C ALA A 179 0.06 10.60 0.74
N VAL A 180 0.77 9.82 -0.09
CA VAL A 180 2.23 9.97 -0.27
C VAL A 180 2.63 11.12 -1.19
N CYS A 181 1.69 11.80 -1.86
CA CYS A 181 2.03 12.83 -2.84
C CYS A 181 2.55 14.10 -2.15
N PRO A 182 3.82 14.50 -2.35
CA PRO A 182 4.38 15.67 -1.67
C PRO A 182 3.78 16.98 -2.20
N THR A 183 3.44 17.05 -3.48
CA THR A 183 2.89 18.26 -4.13
C THR A 183 1.37 18.31 -4.16
N LEU A 184 0.69 17.31 -3.58
CA LEU A 184 -0.77 17.19 -3.60
C LEU A 184 -1.37 17.15 -5.02
N ALA A 185 -0.61 16.70 -6.02
CA ALA A 185 -1.02 16.62 -7.43
C ALA A 185 -2.12 15.57 -7.70
N LEU A 186 -2.52 14.77 -6.71
CA LEU A 186 -3.52 13.72 -6.85
C LEU A 186 -4.82 14.11 -6.15
N SER A 187 -5.94 14.03 -6.87
CA SER A 187 -7.29 14.06 -6.31
C SER A 187 -7.99 12.71 -6.46
N ASP A 188 -9.11 12.54 -5.77
CA ASP A 188 -9.99 11.37 -5.88
C ASP A 188 -11.31 11.76 -6.55
N ILE A 189 -11.69 11.01 -7.59
CA ILE A 189 -13.03 11.07 -8.18
C ILE A 189 -13.61 9.67 -8.11
N GLU A 190 -14.57 9.45 -7.19
CA GLU A 190 -15.27 8.17 -7.00
C GLU A 190 -14.32 6.98 -6.79
N GLY A 191 -13.29 7.16 -5.97
CA GLY A 191 -12.28 6.15 -5.70
C GLY A 191 -11.20 6.03 -6.78
N LYS A 192 -11.28 6.79 -7.89
CA LYS A 192 -10.23 6.80 -8.93
C LYS A 192 -9.26 7.96 -8.68
N PRO A 193 -7.94 7.69 -8.59
CA PRO A 193 -6.95 8.76 -8.50
C PRO A 193 -6.84 9.51 -9.83
N VAL A 194 -6.90 10.83 -9.77
CA VAL A 194 -6.75 11.75 -10.90
C VAL A 194 -5.51 12.61 -10.68
N LEU A 195 -4.55 12.53 -11.61
CA LEU A 195 -3.30 13.27 -11.56
C LEU A 195 -3.43 14.60 -12.31
N ARG A 196 -3.08 15.69 -11.64
CA ARG A 196 -2.89 17.04 -12.19
C ARG A 196 -1.44 17.23 -12.62
N ASP A 197 -1.20 17.22 -13.93
CA ASP A 197 0.17 17.27 -14.49
C ASP A 197 0.86 18.60 -14.18
N GLU A 198 0.09 19.68 -14.11
CA GLU A 198 0.55 21.03 -13.82
C GLU A 198 1.12 21.21 -12.40
N ILE A 199 0.93 20.23 -11.51
CA ILE A 199 1.45 20.20 -10.13
C ILE A 199 2.44 19.04 -9.93
N CYS A 200 2.50 18.08 -10.85
CA CYS A 200 3.26 16.86 -10.68
C CYS A 200 4.74 17.05 -11.06
N VAL A 201 5.63 16.98 -10.07
CA VAL A 201 7.09 17.04 -10.26
C VAL A 201 7.72 15.70 -10.68
N LYS A 202 6.90 14.70 -11.03
CA LYS A 202 7.33 13.34 -11.40
C LYS A 202 8.33 12.70 -10.41
N CYS A 203 8.14 12.91 -9.10
CA CYS A 203 9.05 12.37 -8.07
C CYS A 203 9.06 10.84 -7.96
N GLY A 204 8.04 10.15 -8.48
CA GLY A 204 7.96 8.68 -8.51
C GLY A 204 7.39 8.01 -7.26
N GLU A 205 7.19 8.74 -6.16
CA GLU A 205 6.78 8.19 -4.86
C GLU A 205 5.46 7.40 -4.94
N CYS A 206 4.45 7.94 -5.62
CA CYS A 206 3.14 7.30 -5.76
C CYS A 206 3.20 5.96 -6.53
N ARG A 207 4.07 5.83 -7.55
CA ARG A 207 4.28 4.56 -8.27
C ARG A 207 5.10 3.62 -7.41
N PHE A 208 6.19 4.10 -6.83
CA PHE A 208 7.07 3.29 -6.01
C PHE A 208 6.31 2.66 -4.83
N GLN A 209 5.50 3.42 -4.12
CA GLN A 209 4.71 2.95 -2.97
C GLN A 209 3.51 2.08 -3.36
N CYS A 210 3.09 2.10 -4.63
CA CYS A 210 1.95 1.30 -5.04
C CYS A 210 2.26 -0.21 -4.95
N PRO A 211 1.44 -1.03 -4.27
CA PRO A 211 1.60 -2.49 -4.24
C PRO A 211 1.27 -3.16 -5.59
N ARG A 212 0.92 -2.36 -6.60
CA ARG A 212 0.71 -2.80 -7.99
C ARG A 212 1.87 -2.43 -8.92
N SER A 213 2.87 -1.72 -8.43
CA SER A 213 4.14 -1.51 -9.14
C SER A 213 5.09 -2.68 -8.92
N TYR A 214 5.23 -3.08 -7.65
CA TYR A 214 6.02 -4.22 -7.20
C TYR A 214 5.50 -4.62 -5.81
N MET A 215 5.40 -5.90 -5.50
CA MET A 215 4.95 -6.39 -4.19
C MET A 215 5.93 -7.45 -3.67
N PRO A 216 6.74 -7.16 -2.64
CA PRO A 216 7.76 -8.08 -2.12
C PRO A 216 7.15 -9.10 -1.13
N LEU A 217 6.21 -9.94 -1.57
CA LEU A 217 5.50 -10.85 -0.66
C LEU A 217 6.44 -11.77 0.13
N ASP A 218 7.47 -12.32 -0.53
CA ASP A 218 8.45 -13.21 0.11
C ASP A 218 9.19 -12.48 1.23
N TYR A 219 9.70 -11.28 0.96
CA TYR A 219 10.39 -10.45 1.97
C TYR A 219 9.49 -10.12 3.16
N ILE A 220 8.23 -9.74 2.92
CA ILE A 220 7.28 -9.41 3.98
C ILE A 220 6.98 -10.64 4.85
N ASN A 221 6.78 -11.80 4.23
CA ASN A 221 6.51 -13.04 4.96
C ASN A 221 7.70 -13.44 5.85
N GLU A 222 8.93 -13.23 5.38
CA GLU A 222 10.16 -13.57 6.12
C GLU A 222 10.53 -12.56 7.20
N THR A 223 10.11 -11.30 7.08
CA THR A 223 10.50 -10.24 8.02
C THR A 223 9.42 -9.88 9.02
N VAL A 224 8.13 -9.92 8.63
CA VAL A 224 7.01 -9.48 9.48
C VAL A 224 6.36 -10.65 10.21
N PHE A 225 6.25 -11.81 9.55
CA PHE A 225 5.47 -12.96 10.05
C PHE A 225 6.33 -14.18 10.41
N LYS A 226 7.65 -14.06 10.36
CA LYS A 226 8.57 -15.12 10.77
C LYS A 226 8.68 -15.15 12.29
N ASP A 227 7.69 -15.77 12.92
CA ASP A 227 7.65 -16.06 14.35
C ASP A 227 7.37 -17.56 14.56
N GLU A 228 8.11 -18.20 15.47
CA GLU A 228 7.99 -19.64 15.77
C GLU A 228 6.59 -20.03 16.28
N SER A 229 5.83 -19.08 16.83
CA SER A 229 4.47 -19.29 17.30
C SER A 229 3.39 -19.25 16.21
N THR A 230 3.77 -19.04 14.95
CA THR A 230 2.82 -18.96 13.82
C THR A 230 2.72 -20.29 13.06
N SER A 231 1.49 -20.76 12.89
CA SER A 231 1.15 -21.81 11.93
C SER A 231 1.18 -21.24 10.50
N ILE A 232 1.54 -22.08 9.53
CA ILE A 232 1.49 -21.73 8.11
C ILE A 232 0.53 -22.67 7.38
N ASP A 233 -0.41 -22.09 6.63
CA ASP A 233 -1.31 -22.81 5.73
C ASP A 233 -1.25 -22.17 4.35
N GLU A 234 -1.19 -23.00 3.30
CA GLU A 234 -1.07 -22.56 1.90
C GLU A 234 -2.17 -21.57 1.49
N TYR A 235 -3.38 -21.74 2.03
CA TYR A 235 -4.59 -21.02 1.65
C TYR A 235 -4.97 -19.94 2.66
N LEU A 236 -4.61 -20.07 3.93
CA LEU A 236 -4.95 -19.09 4.97
C LEU A 236 -3.80 -18.13 5.30
N GLY A 237 -2.58 -18.41 4.82
CA GLY A 237 -1.37 -17.66 5.15
C GLY A 237 -0.83 -18.03 6.53
N ARG A 238 0.00 -17.16 7.11
CA ARG A 238 0.52 -17.30 8.48
C ARG A 238 -0.50 -16.80 9.51
N TYR A 239 -0.72 -17.56 10.57
CA TYR A 239 -1.64 -17.20 11.66
C TYR A 239 -1.24 -17.86 12.99
N MET A 240 -1.74 -17.31 14.10
CA MET A 240 -1.55 -17.85 15.44
C MET A 240 -2.76 -18.67 15.90
N SER A 241 -3.98 -18.19 15.61
CA SER A 241 -5.23 -18.86 15.98
C SER A 241 -6.40 -18.40 15.12
N ILE A 242 -7.46 -19.22 15.08
CA ILE A 242 -8.69 -18.94 14.34
C ILE A 242 -9.89 -19.23 15.26
N TYR A 243 -10.87 -18.33 15.24
CA TYR A 243 -12.06 -18.41 16.09
C TYR A 243 -13.33 -18.06 15.30
N THR A 244 -14.46 -18.52 15.82
CA THR A 244 -15.77 -17.97 15.49
C THR A 244 -16.13 -16.91 16.52
N VAL A 245 -16.49 -15.70 16.09
CA VAL A 245 -16.59 -14.52 16.97
C VAL A 245 -17.82 -13.68 16.65
N ARG A 246 -18.44 -13.11 17.68
CA ARG A 246 -19.57 -12.18 17.55
C ARG A 246 -19.45 -11.04 18.55
N ALA A 247 -19.96 -9.85 18.21
CA ALA A 247 -20.08 -8.72 19.11
C ALA A 247 -21.12 -9.00 20.21
N THR A 248 -20.89 -8.49 21.42
CA THR A 248 -21.87 -8.58 22.52
C THR A 248 -22.87 -7.41 22.51
N ASN A 249 -22.47 -6.27 21.95
CA ASN A 249 -23.29 -5.07 21.86
C ASN A 249 -24.41 -5.22 20.81
N GLN A 250 -25.66 -5.01 21.24
CA GLN A 250 -26.86 -5.17 20.42
C GLN A 250 -27.01 -4.11 19.31
N GLU A 251 -26.53 -2.89 19.52
CA GLU A 251 -26.55 -1.86 18.47
C GLU A 251 -25.62 -2.22 17.32
N ILE A 252 -24.41 -2.71 17.64
CA ILE A 252 -23.47 -3.20 16.64
C ILE A 252 -24.09 -4.35 15.84
N LEU A 253 -24.72 -5.32 16.52
CA LEU A 253 -25.34 -6.47 15.87
C LEU A 253 -26.45 -6.09 14.89
N LYS A 254 -27.25 -5.06 15.21
CA LYS A 254 -28.35 -4.61 14.33
C LYS A 254 -27.84 -4.06 12.99
N SER A 255 -26.67 -3.43 12.97
CA SER A 255 -26.10 -2.79 11.78
C SER A 255 -25.03 -3.63 11.08
N ALA A 256 -24.53 -4.70 11.70
CA ALA A 256 -23.44 -5.52 11.18
C ALA A 256 -23.83 -6.35 9.95
N GLN A 257 -22.87 -6.56 9.05
CA GLN A 257 -23.03 -7.50 7.92
C GLN A 257 -23.12 -8.96 8.39
N GLY A 258 -22.44 -9.29 9.49
CA GLY A 258 -22.40 -10.63 10.11
C GLY A 258 -22.30 -10.48 11.63
N GLY A 259 -21.32 -11.12 12.26
CA GLY A 259 -21.16 -11.07 13.72
C GLY A 259 -20.71 -9.74 14.33
N GLY A 260 -20.43 -8.69 13.56
CA GLY A 260 -20.03 -7.38 14.10
C GLY A 260 -18.65 -7.34 14.77
N ALA A 261 -17.81 -8.38 14.56
CA ALA A 261 -16.53 -8.52 15.24
C ALA A 261 -15.57 -7.34 14.96
N THR A 262 -15.53 -6.84 13.72
CA THR A 262 -14.70 -5.68 13.35
C THR A 262 -15.07 -4.44 14.16
N THR A 263 -16.34 -4.05 14.16
CA THR A 263 -16.83 -2.88 14.88
C THR A 263 -16.61 -3.04 16.39
N ALA A 264 -16.87 -4.23 16.95
CA ALA A 264 -16.65 -4.49 18.38
C ALA A 264 -15.18 -4.39 18.81
N LEU A 265 -14.26 -4.98 18.02
CA LEU A 265 -12.82 -4.87 18.29
C LEU A 265 -12.33 -3.42 18.20
N MET A 266 -12.81 -2.68 17.21
CA MET A 266 -12.48 -1.27 17.06
C MET A 266 -13.07 -0.41 18.18
N ASN A 267 -14.29 -0.71 18.63
CA ASN A 267 -14.90 -0.05 19.78
C ASN A 267 -14.06 -0.25 21.04
N TYR A 268 -13.69 -1.49 21.34
CA TYR A 268 -12.79 -1.83 22.44
C TYR A 268 -11.49 -1.02 22.38
N CYS A 269 -10.87 -0.92 21.20
CA CYS A 269 -9.62 -0.20 21.03
C CYS A 269 -9.75 1.31 21.27
N LEU A 270 -10.87 1.92 20.88
CA LEU A 270 -11.17 3.33 21.16
C LEU A 270 -11.44 3.57 22.65
N ASP A 271 -12.34 2.78 23.24
CA ASP A 271 -12.73 2.88 24.65
C ASP A 271 -11.52 2.70 25.58
N SER A 272 -10.68 1.71 25.27
CA SER A 272 -9.46 1.41 26.03
C SER A 272 -8.27 2.32 25.67
N ARG A 273 -8.46 3.28 24.75
CA ARG A 273 -7.43 4.21 24.26
C ARG A 273 -6.16 3.52 23.74
N ILE A 274 -6.30 2.31 23.21
CA ILE A 274 -5.23 1.59 22.52
C ILE A 274 -4.88 2.32 21.23
N ILE A 275 -5.91 2.88 20.58
CA ILE A 275 -5.80 3.64 19.33
C ILE A 275 -6.35 5.05 19.52
N GLY A 276 -5.78 6.01 18.79
CA GLY A 276 -6.28 7.39 18.74
C GLY A 276 -7.34 7.61 17.66
N GLY A 277 -7.41 6.72 16.67
CA GLY A 277 -8.42 6.76 15.62
C GLY A 277 -8.28 5.63 14.62
N ILE A 278 -9.30 5.49 13.77
CA ILE A 278 -9.43 4.41 12.81
C ILE A 278 -9.59 5.00 11.40
N LEU A 279 -8.77 4.52 10.47
CA LEU A 279 -8.97 4.74 9.04
C LEU A 279 -9.74 3.56 8.47
N THR A 280 -10.92 3.83 7.93
CA THR A 280 -11.83 2.81 7.39
C THR A 280 -12.61 3.37 6.20
N GLY A 281 -13.44 2.53 5.57
CA GLY A 281 -14.44 2.97 4.61
C GLY A 281 -15.75 3.37 5.28
N SER A 282 -16.43 4.37 4.73
CA SER A 282 -17.81 4.73 5.05
C SER A 282 -18.62 4.91 3.77
N LYS A 283 -19.93 5.12 3.89
CA LYS A 283 -20.78 5.56 2.77
C LYS A 283 -20.68 7.07 2.61
N ASP A 284 -20.74 7.55 1.37
CA ASP A 284 -20.86 8.96 1.01
C ASP A 284 -22.22 9.50 1.51
N LYS A 285 -22.27 10.81 1.81
CA LYS A 285 -23.48 11.45 2.35
C LYS A 285 -24.49 11.80 1.26
N GLU A 286 -24.03 12.00 0.04
CA GLU A 286 -24.85 12.49 -1.08
C GLU A 286 -25.07 11.38 -2.11
N LYS A 287 -24.04 10.56 -2.39
CA LYS A 287 -24.14 9.46 -3.36
C LYS A 287 -24.39 8.13 -2.66
N TYR A 288 -25.61 7.59 -2.83
CA TYR A 288 -25.98 6.28 -2.30
C TYR A 288 -24.97 5.20 -2.65
N TRP A 289 -24.54 4.42 -1.65
CA TRP A 289 -23.60 3.30 -1.80
C TRP A 289 -22.20 3.65 -2.34
N LEU A 290 -21.86 4.92 -2.54
CA LEU A 290 -20.48 5.29 -2.85
C LEU A 290 -19.62 5.15 -1.60
N ALA A 291 -18.63 4.24 -1.58
CA ALA A 291 -17.64 4.20 -0.51
C ALA A 291 -16.70 5.41 -0.54
N ARG A 292 -16.39 5.95 0.64
CA ARG A 292 -15.41 7.01 0.90
C ARG A 292 -14.51 6.65 2.07
N SER A 293 -13.35 7.29 2.16
CA SER A 293 -12.48 7.18 3.34
C SER A 293 -13.09 7.91 4.53
N ALA A 294 -13.02 7.30 5.71
CA ALA A 294 -13.42 7.89 6.97
C ALA A 294 -12.28 7.81 7.98
N LEU A 295 -12.12 8.90 8.74
CA LEU A 295 -11.35 8.94 9.96
C LEU A 295 -12.33 8.95 11.14
N VAL A 296 -12.28 7.90 11.95
CA VAL A 296 -13.20 7.68 13.07
C VAL A 296 -12.46 7.83 14.38
N THR A 297 -13.00 8.60 15.30
CA THR A 297 -12.37 8.86 16.62
C THR A 297 -13.28 8.59 17.81
N ASN A 298 -14.55 8.28 17.56
CA ASN A 298 -15.55 7.98 18.59
C ASN A 298 -16.52 6.88 18.14
N TYR A 299 -17.30 6.37 19.10
CA TYR A 299 -18.25 5.27 18.88
C TYR A 299 -19.36 5.61 17.88
N ASP A 300 -19.93 6.81 17.94
CA ASP A 300 -21.04 7.21 17.06
C ASP A 300 -20.60 7.27 15.59
N GLU A 301 -19.39 7.77 15.33
CA GLU A 301 -18.75 7.71 14.02
C GLU A 301 -18.47 6.28 13.60
N LEU A 302 -17.97 5.43 14.51
CA LEU A 302 -17.67 4.03 14.23
C LEU A 302 -18.93 3.27 13.80
N LEU A 303 -20.05 3.45 14.51
CA LEU A 303 -21.31 2.79 14.20
C LEU A 303 -21.79 3.13 12.78
N LYS A 304 -21.62 4.39 12.33
CA LYS A 304 -21.96 4.84 10.96
C LYS A 304 -21.11 4.20 9.86
N THR A 305 -19.96 3.60 10.20
CA THR A 305 -19.11 2.86 9.25
C THR A 305 -19.44 1.38 9.18
N THR A 306 -20.37 0.89 10.00
CA THR A 306 -20.72 -0.53 10.06
C THR A 306 -21.53 -0.97 8.83
N GLY A 307 -21.26 -2.19 8.36
CA GLY A 307 -21.87 -2.76 7.16
C GLY A 307 -20.89 -2.82 5.99
N THR A 308 -21.27 -3.52 4.93
CA THR A 308 -20.40 -3.68 3.76
C THR A 308 -20.90 -2.81 2.60
N THR A 309 -19.97 -2.17 1.91
CA THR A 309 -20.19 -1.52 0.62
C THR A 309 -19.29 -2.20 -0.39
N TYR A 310 -19.85 -2.74 -1.47
CA TYR A 310 -19.13 -3.57 -2.44
C TYR A 310 -18.52 -2.77 -3.59
N ASN A 311 -18.16 -1.50 -3.37
CA ASN A 311 -17.37 -0.74 -4.32
C ASN A 311 -16.01 -0.31 -3.75
N LEU A 312 -15.12 0.12 -4.65
CA LEU A 312 -13.77 0.54 -4.29
C LEU A 312 -13.75 1.74 -3.35
N CYS A 313 -12.93 1.66 -2.29
CA CYS A 313 -12.80 2.68 -1.27
C CYS A 313 -11.34 3.12 -1.12
N PRO A 314 -11.02 4.43 -1.24
CA PRO A 314 -9.67 4.95 -1.06
C PRO A 314 -9.31 5.14 0.41
N THR A 315 -9.40 4.07 1.22
CA THR A 315 -9.23 4.05 2.68
C THR A 315 -8.00 4.83 3.18
N LEU A 316 -6.90 4.80 2.43
CA LEU A 316 -5.63 5.41 2.85
C LEU A 316 -5.48 6.88 2.45
N ASN A 317 -6.45 7.50 1.77
CA ASN A 317 -6.37 8.92 1.37
C ASN A 317 -6.11 9.83 2.58
N LEU A 318 -6.75 9.55 3.71
CA LEU A 318 -6.66 10.36 4.93
C LEU A 318 -5.47 9.98 5.82
N LEU A 319 -4.58 9.07 5.40
CA LEU A 319 -3.49 8.57 6.25
C LEU A 319 -2.54 9.69 6.70
N LYS A 320 -2.15 10.57 5.77
CA LYS A 320 -1.29 11.72 6.09
C LYS A 320 -2.00 12.66 7.06
N ASP A 321 -3.21 13.10 6.72
CA ASP A 321 -3.99 14.06 7.51
C ASP A 321 -4.36 13.53 8.91
N ALA A 322 -4.63 12.23 9.05
CA ALA A 322 -4.85 11.61 10.34
C ALA A 322 -3.64 11.78 11.27
N ALA A 323 -2.44 11.59 10.74
CA ALA A 323 -1.20 11.65 11.51
C ALA A 323 -0.65 13.07 11.70
N THR A 324 -0.83 13.97 10.73
CA THR A 324 -0.24 15.32 10.75
C THR A 324 -1.24 16.39 11.18
N SER A 325 -2.41 16.41 10.55
CA SER A 325 -3.41 17.48 10.75
C SER A 325 -4.27 17.21 11.98
N ASN A 326 -4.57 15.94 12.26
CA ASN A 326 -5.32 15.50 13.45
C ASN A 326 -4.40 15.03 14.59
N TYR A 327 -3.08 15.02 14.38
CA TYR A 327 -2.07 14.65 15.37
C TYR A 327 -2.29 13.27 16.03
N LEU A 328 -3.00 12.37 15.36
CA LEU A 328 -3.30 11.06 15.94
C LEU A 328 -2.03 10.24 16.09
N LYS A 329 -1.96 9.55 17.22
CA LYS A 329 -0.99 8.49 17.50
C LYS A 329 -1.77 7.17 17.54
N ASN A 330 -1.09 6.06 17.26
CA ASN A 330 -1.70 4.73 17.27
C ASN A 330 -2.97 4.65 16.40
N ILE A 331 -2.79 4.73 15.09
CA ILE A 331 -3.86 4.65 14.10
C ILE A 331 -4.14 3.17 13.82
N ALA A 332 -5.42 2.77 13.85
CA ALA A 332 -5.87 1.51 13.30
C ALA A 332 -6.29 1.67 11.84
N ILE A 333 -6.06 0.65 11.03
CA ILE A 333 -6.52 0.62 9.63
C ILE A 333 -7.41 -0.61 9.46
N VAL A 334 -8.67 -0.36 9.08
CA VAL A 334 -9.63 -1.40 8.69
C VAL A 334 -9.77 -1.36 7.18
N GLY A 335 -9.53 -2.48 6.51
CA GLY A 335 -9.56 -2.50 5.05
C GLY A 335 -9.44 -3.88 4.43
N LEU A 336 -9.57 -3.90 3.10
CA LEU A 336 -9.46 -5.11 2.27
C LEU A 336 -8.00 -5.59 2.19
N PRO A 337 -7.74 -6.82 1.70
CA PRO A 337 -6.38 -7.37 1.62
C PRO A 337 -5.39 -6.47 0.87
N CYS A 338 -5.85 -5.82 -0.20
CA CYS A 338 -5.02 -4.94 -1.02
C CYS A 338 -4.64 -3.62 -0.33
N VAL A 339 -5.41 -3.17 0.67
CA VAL A 339 -5.06 -2.03 1.54
C VAL A 339 -3.88 -2.43 2.43
N HIS A 340 -3.94 -3.62 3.03
CA HIS A 340 -2.86 -4.13 3.89
C HIS A 340 -1.59 -4.47 3.11
N GLN A 341 -1.70 -4.89 1.85
CA GLN A 341 -0.55 -4.97 0.94
C GLN A 341 0.11 -3.60 0.72
N ALA A 342 -0.67 -2.53 0.58
CA ALA A 342 -0.12 -1.17 0.45
C ALA A 342 0.60 -0.73 1.73
N ILE A 343 -0.01 -0.97 2.90
CA ILE A 343 0.58 -0.62 4.20
C ILE A 343 1.85 -1.40 4.49
N ARG A 344 1.85 -2.73 4.32
CA ARG A 344 3.07 -3.52 4.56
C ARG A 344 4.21 -3.10 3.63
N LYS A 345 3.91 -2.78 2.36
CA LYS A 345 4.93 -2.26 1.46
C LYS A 345 5.49 -0.92 1.94
N LEU A 346 4.63 -0.01 2.40
CA LEU A 346 5.03 1.28 2.96
C LEU A 346 5.92 1.13 4.20
N GLU A 347 5.67 0.13 5.05
CA GLU A 347 6.48 -0.17 6.24
C GLU A 347 7.87 -0.69 5.88
N ILE A 348 7.93 -1.61 4.90
CA ILE A 348 9.20 -2.15 4.40
C ILE A 348 10.00 -1.06 3.71
N TYR A 349 9.37 -0.27 2.84
CA TYR A 349 10.00 0.81 2.09
C TYR A 349 9.39 2.18 2.45
N PRO A 350 9.80 2.80 3.56
CA PRO A 350 9.23 4.07 4.05
C PRO A 350 9.73 5.28 3.26
N LEU A 351 9.59 5.28 1.92
CA LEU A 351 10.05 6.34 1.01
C LEU A 351 9.44 7.73 1.29
N SER A 352 8.19 7.74 1.76
CA SER A 352 7.37 8.94 1.97
C SER A 352 6.72 8.85 3.35
N LEU A 353 5.96 9.88 3.73
CA LEU A 353 5.17 9.87 4.98
C LEU A 353 6.05 9.69 6.23
N ARG A 354 7.15 10.47 6.30
CA ARG A 354 8.02 10.55 7.49
C ARG A 354 7.18 10.82 8.74
N SER A 355 7.46 10.08 9.82
CA SER A 355 6.74 10.20 11.11
C SER A 355 5.22 9.94 11.04
N VAL A 356 4.77 9.21 10.02
CA VAL A 356 3.39 8.73 9.88
C VAL A 356 3.34 7.20 9.92
N VAL A 357 4.29 6.52 9.28
CA VAL A 357 4.32 5.05 9.18
C VAL A 357 4.39 4.39 10.57
N ASP A 358 5.18 4.96 11.48
CA ASP A 358 5.36 4.53 12.87
C ASP A 358 4.10 4.70 13.73
N LYS A 359 3.16 5.57 13.31
CA LYS A 359 1.88 5.77 14.00
C LYS A 359 0.86 4.68 13.68
N ILE A 360 1.08 3.82 12.68
CA ILE A 360 0.16 2.73 12.35
C ILE A 360 0.36 1.58 13.33
N SER A 361 -0.59 1.41 14.24
CA SER A 361 -0.48 0.48 15.37
C SER A 361 -1.22 -0.84 15.18
N LEU A 362 -2.30 -0.86 14.39
CA LEU A 362 -3.16 -2.04 14.25
C LEU A 362 -3.74 -2.14 12.83
N ARG A 363 -3.70 -3.33 12.25
CA ARG A 363 -4.24 -3.64 10.91
C ARG A 363 -5.33 -4.69 11.02
N VAL A 364 -6.57 -4.32 10.75
CA VAL A 364 -7.71 -5.25 10.71
C VAL A 364 -8.12 -5.49 9.26
N GLY A 365 -7.87 -6.70 8.78
CA GLY A 365 -8.17 -7.15 7.44
C GLY A 365 -9.58 -7.69 7.30
N LEU A 366 -10.25 -7.35 6.21
CA LEU A 366 -11.53 -7.98 5.84
C LEU A 366 -11.30 -9.06 4.78
N PHE A 367 -12.06 -10.15 4.83
CA PHE A 367 -12.06 -11.13 3.73
C PHE A 367 -12.63 -10.49 2.46
N CYS A 368 -12.07 -10.84 1.31
CA CYS A 368 -12.50 -10.25 0.04
C CYS A 368 -12.29 -11.22 -1.11
N THR A 369 -13.32 -11.47 -1.91
CA THR A 369 -13.23 -12.23 -3.16
C THR A 369 -12.91 -11.29 -4.34
N HIS A 370 -13.73 -10.27 -4.53
CA HIS A 370 -13.65 -9.25 -5.57
C HIS A 370 -14.26 -7.93 -5.07
N ASN A 371 -14.21 -6.89 -5.90
CA ASN A 371 -14.82 -5.59 -5.63
C ASN A 371 -15.23 -4.96 -6.97
N PHE A 372 -16.11 -3.95 -6.94
CA PHE A 372 -16.69 -3.31 -8.11
C PHE A 372 -16.31 -1.84 -8.22
N ARG A 373 -16.28 -1.30 -9.44
CA ARG A 373 -16.32 0.16 -9.64
C ARG A 373 -17.71 0.65 -9.26
N TYR A 374 -17.82 1.85 -8.69
CA TYR A 374 -19.11 2.42 -8.27
C TYR A 374 -20.15 2.35 -9.39
N ASN A 375 -19.87 2.91 -10.56
CA ASN A 375 -20.80 2.90 -11.69
C ASN A 375 -21.14 1.48 -12.19
N ALA A 376 -20.20 0.54 -12.13
CA ALA A 376 -20.45 -0.85 -12.50
C ALA A 376 -21.40 -1.53 -11.49
N MET A 377 -21.21 -1.27 -10.19
CA MET A 377 -22.09 -1.77 -9.14
C MET A 377 -23.50 -1.21 -9.27
N ILE A 378 -23.64 0.12 -9.44
CA ILE A 378 -24.94 0.78 -9.60
C ILE A 378 -25.66 0.24 -10.84
N LYS A 379 -24.97 0.17 -11.99
CA LYS A 379 -25.53 -0.39 -13.22
C LYS A 379 -26.00 -1.83 -13.04
N MET A 380 -25.19 -2.68 -12.39
CA MET A 380 -25.55 -4.05 -12.08
C MET A 380 -26.80 -4.13 -11.19
N MET A 381 -26.91 -3.26 -10.18
CA MET A 381 -28.08 -3.23 -9.29
C MET A 381 -29.36 -2.80 -10.02
N GLU A 382 -29.27 -1.75 -10.85
CA GLU A 382 -30.44 -1.16 -11.50
C GLU A 382 -30.88 -1.96 -12.73
N GLU A 383 -29.96 -2.48 -13.54
CA GLU A 383 -30.30 -3.20 -14.78
C GLU A 383 -30.61 -4.69 -14.55
N LEU A 384 -29.89 -5.36 -13.64
CA LEU A 384 -30.09 -6.79 -13.39
C LEU A 384 -30.92 -7.06 -12.14
N GLY A 385 -30.80 -6.19 -11.14
CA GLY A 385 -31.58 -6.28 -9.91
C GLY A 385 -32.91 -5.55 -9.98
N GLU A 386 -33.13 -4.70 -11.00
CA GLU A 386 -34.34 -3.87 -11.14
C GLU A 386 -34.67 -3.06 -9.87
N ILE A 387 -33.66 -2.75 -9.05
CA ILE A 387 -33.78 -1.99 -7.80
C ILE A 387 -32.88 -0.77 -7.90
N ARG A 388 -33.45 0.41 -7.61
CA ARG A 388 -32.69 1.66 -7.52
C ARG A 388 -31.77 1.63 -6.31
N ALA A 389 -30.57 2.19 -6.46
CA ALA A 389 -29.59 2.19 -5.38
C ALA A 389 -30.09 2.88 -4.10
N GLU A 390 -30.91 3.92 -4.23
CA GLU A 390 -31.53 4.64 -3.11
C GLU A 390 -32.56 3.82 -2.33
N ASP A 391 -33.21 2.86 -2.99
CA ASP A 391 -34.21 1.98 -2.36
C ASP A 391 -33.56 0.76 -1.69
N THR A 392 -32.24 0.60 -1.80
CA THR A 392 -31.50 -0.52 -1.20
C THR A 392 -31.01 -0.17 0.19
N TYR A 393 -31.27 -1.02 1.20
CA TYR A 393 -30.72 -0.84 2.56
C TYR A 393 -29.59 -1.83 2.89
N LYS A 394 -29.55 -2.99 2.23
CA LYS A 394 -28.51 -4.02 2.43
C LYS A 394 -28.14 -4.71 1.12
N ILE A 395 -26.87 -5.07 1.01
CA ILE A 395 -26.33 -5.91 -0.06
C ILE A 395 -25.56 -7.05 0.60
N ASP A 396 -25.64 -8.26 0.04
CA ASP A 396 -24.83 -9.39 0.49
C ASP A 396 -24.31 -10.23 -0.67
N ILE A 397 -23.11 -10.78 -0.52
CA ILE A 397 -22.52 -11.72 -1.50
C ILE A 397 -22.25 -13.04 -0.77
N GLY A 398 -23.10 -14.03 -1.05
CA GLY A 398 -23.11 -15.30 -0.36
C GLY A 398 -23.97 -16.32 -1.08
N ALA A 399 -23.81 -17.60 -0.76
CA ALA A 399 -24.62 -18.69 -1.34
C ALA A 399 -24.74 -18.65 -2.88
N GLY A 400 -23.68 -18.20 -3.57
CA GLY A 400 -23.63 -18.12 -5.04
C GLY A 400 -24.39 -16.95 -5.67
N ASN A 401 -24.83 -15.95 -4.89
CA ASN A 401 -25.61 -14.81 -5.39
C ASN A 401 -25.09 -13.48 -4.84
N TYR A 402 -25.30 -12.41 -5.62
CA TYR A 402 -25.31 -11.03 -5.16
C TYR A 402 -26.76 -10.67 -4.83
N THR A 403 -27.05 -10.45 -3.55
CA THR A 403 -28.40 -10.25 -3.04
C THR A 403 -28.61 -8.78 -2.66
N ILE A 404 -29.68 -8.19 -3.19
CA ILE A 404 -30.09 -6.80 -2.96
C ILE A 404 -31.36 -6.83 -2.11
N TYR A 405 -31.35 -6.11 -0.99
CA TYR A 405 -32.49 -5.98 -0.09
C TYR A 405 -33.05 -4.56 -0.16
N SER A 406 -34.28 -4.44 -0.63
CA SER A 406 -35.00 -3.18 -0.80
C SER A 406 -35.75 -2.76 0.47
N VAL A 407 -35.89 -1.46 0.69
CA VAL A 407 -36.73 -0.87 1.75
C VAL A 407 -38.21 -1.24 1.61
N SER A 408 -38.66 -1.57 0.40
CA SER A 408 -40.02 -2.10 0.12
C SER A 408 -40.22 -3.53 0.61
N GLY A 409 -39.15 -4.24 0.97
CA GLY A 409 -39.16 -5.66 1.32
C GLY A 409 -38.78 -6.60 0.18
N ASP A 410 -38.57 -6.08 -1.04
CA ASP A 410 -38.13 -6.90 -2.18
C ASP A 410 -36.71 -7.43 -1.98
N ILE A 411 -36.51 -8.70 -2.35
CA ILE A 411 -35.20 -9.37 -2.30
C ILE A 411 -34.86 -9.87 -3.70
N GLN A 412 -33.83 -9.29 -4.30
CA GLN A 412 -33.37 -9.68 -5.64
C GLN A 412 -32.03 -10.39 -5.57
N LYS A 413 -31.88 -11.44 -6.36
CA LYS A 413 -30.70 -12.30 -6.38
C LYS A 413 -30.14 -12.36 -7.79
N ILE A 414 -28.92 -11.84 -7.95
CA ILE A 414 -28.18 -11.90 -9.21
C ILE A 414 -27.15 -13.05 -9.10
N PRO A 415 -27.18 -14.03 -10.00
CA PRO A 415 -26.21 -15.12 -10.03
C PRO A 415 -24.75 -14.65 -10.11
N ILE A 416 -23.86 -15.29 -9.34
CA ILE A 416 -22.46 -14.85 -9.20
C ILE A 416 -21.64 -14.95 -10.49
N ASP A 417 -22.03 -15.80 -11.43
CA ASP A 417 -21.43 -15.94 -12.76
C ASP A 417 -21.64 -14.69 -13.60
N ILE A 418 -22.82 -14.07 -13.53
CA ILE A 418 -23.13 -12.79 -14.19
C ILE A 418 -22.40 -11.64 -13.50
N VAL A 419 -22.41 -11.62 -12.16
CA VAL A 419 -21.75 -10.60 -11.33
C VAL A 419 -20.24 -10.48 -11.66
N ARG A 420 -19.60 -11.60 -12.05
CA ARG A 420 -18.18 -11.63 -12.43
C ARG A 420 -17.82 -10.72 -13.60
N GLU A 421 -18.75 -10.41 -14.48
CA GLU A 421 -18.52 -9.52 -15.63
C GLU A 421 -18.33 -8.05 -15.22
N TYR A 422 -18.84 -7.67 -14.04
CA TYR A 422 -18.76 -6.32 -13.50
C TYR A 422 -17.55 -6.12 -12.56
N GLU A 423 -16.84 -7.20 -12.20
CA GLU A 423 -15.71 -7.16 -11.28
C GLU A 423 -14.59 -6.23 -11.78
N GLN A 424 -13.97 -5.51 -10.86
CA GLN A 424 -12.80 -4.70 -11.15
C GLN A 424 -11.63 -5.59 -11.66
N GLU A 425 -11.08 -5.28 -12.83
CA GLU A 425 -10.06 -6.09 -13.50
C GLU A 425 -8.83 -6.38 -12.61
N SER A 426 -8.39 -5.43 -11.77
CA SER A 426 -7.26 -5.62 -10.86
C SER A 426 -7.50 -6.70 -9.79
N CYS A 427 -8.75 -7.02 -9.45
CA CYS A 427 -9.08 -8.09 -8.52
C CYS A 427 -8.75 -9.47 -9.10
N SER A 428 -8.77 -9.62 -10.43
CA SER A 428 -8.51 -10.89 -11.12
C SER A 428 -7.08 -11.41 -10.94
N ILE A 429 -6.13 -10.53 -10.59
CA ILE A 429 -4.74 -10.90 -10.29
C ILE A 429 -4.45 -10.96 -8.79
N CYS A 430 -5.39 -10.62 -7.91
CA CYS A 430 -5.15 -10.61 -6.46
C CYS A 430 -5.20 -12.04 -5.89
N PRO A 431 -4.11 -12.55 -5.27
CA PRO A 431 -4.11 -13.89 -4.70
C PRO A 431 -4.66 -13.96 -3.27
N ASP A 432 -4.85 -12.82 -2.61
CA ASP A 432 -5.10 -12.76 -1.17
C ASP A 432 -6.61 -12.67 -0.88
N PHE A 433 -7.17 -13.70 -0.24
CA PHE A 433 -8.57 -13.77 0.16
C PHE A 433 -8.78 -13.34 1.61
N THR A 434 -7.98 -13.86 2.53
CA THR A 434 -8.17 -13.74 3.98
C THR A 434 -7.40 -12.58 4.59
N SER A 435 -6.89 -11.65 3.78
CA SER A 435 -6.08 -10.51 4.23
C SER A 435 -4.85 -10.96 5.03
N GLU A 436 -4.03 -11.79 4.39
CA GLU A 436 -2.89 -12.50 4.99
C GLU A 436 -1.86 -11.58 5.66
N LEU A 437 -1.82 -10.31 5.26
CA LEU A 437 -0.85 -9.32 5.74
C LEU A 437 -1.35 -8.40 6.87
N SER A 438 -2.53 -8.69 7.44
CA SER A 438 -3.10 -7.93 8.58
C SER A 438 -2.68 -8.48 9.94
N ASP A 439 -2.99 -7.78 11.03
CA ASP A 439 -2.77 -8.24 12.40
C ASP A 439 -3.92 -9.18 12.85
N ILE A 440 -5.15 -8.86 12.44
CA ILE A 440 -6.36 -9.66 12.62
C ILE A 440 -7.14 -9.63 11.31
N SER A 441 -7.56 -10.79 10.80
CA SER A 441 -8.44 -10.89 9.63
C SER A 441 -9.84 -11.35 10.01
N ILE A 442 -10.87 -10.79 9.39
CA ILE A 442 -12.27 -11.01 9.76
C ILE A 442 -13.11 -11.21 8.48
N GLY A 443 -13.98 -12.21 8.48
CA GLY A 443 -14.96 -12.40 7.41
C GLY A 443 -16.17 -13.21 7.84
N SER A 444 -17.20 -13.25 7.00
CA SER A 444 -18.42 -14.04 7.23
C SER A 444 -18.23 -15.52 6.90
N ILE A 445 -17.49 -15.84 5.84
CA ILE A 445 -17.29 -17.21 5.37
C ILE A 445 -16.65 -18.10 6.44
N GLY A 446 -17.21 -19.30 6.61
CA GLY A 446 -16.76 -20.31 7.56
C GLY A 446 -17.49 -20.25 8.91
N ALA A 447 -18.03 -19.09 9.26
CA ALA A 447 -18.84 -18.92 10.46
C ALA A 447 -20.34 -19.04 10.15
N PRO A 448 -21.16 -19.50 11.10
CA PRO A 448 -22.61 -19.49 10.96
C PRO A 448 -23.18 -18.06 10.92
N GLU A 449 -24.45 -17.94 10.53
CA GLU A 449 -25.14 -16.65 10.47
C GLU A 449 -25.09 -15.91 11.81
N GLY A 450 -24.84 -14.60 11.75
CA GLY A 450 -24.66 -13.77 12.95
C GLY A 450 -23.29 -13.94 13.64
N TRP A 451 -22.36 -14.68 13.05
CA TRP A 451 -20.98 -14.80 13.53
C TRP A 451 -19.97 -14.42 12.44
N ASN A 452 -18.71 -14.24 12.83
CA ASN A 452 -17.59 -14.02 11.93
C ASN A 452 -16.47 -15.02 12.18
N THR A 453 -15.78 -15.44 11.13
CA THR A 453 -14.49 -16.10 11.21
C THR A 453 -13.43 -15.03 11.47
N VAL A 454 -12.65 -15.21 12.54
CA VAL A 454 -11.55 -14.31 12.92
C VAL A 454 -10.24 -15.07 12.93
N ILE A 455 -9.26 -14.63 12.15
CA ILE A 455 -7.91 -15.18 12.08
C ILE A 455 -6.96 -14.18 12.74
N VAL A 456 -6.35 -14.57 13.86
CA VAL A 456 -5.35 -13.76 14.58
C VAL A 456 -3.97 -14.08 14.00
N ARG A 457 -3.20 -13.07 13.57
CA ARG A 457 -1.96 -13.27 12.80
C ARG A 457 -0.69 -12.83 13.49
N THR A 458 -0.73 -11.71 14.21
CA THR A 458 0.45 -11.13 14.86
C THR A 458 0.26 -11.06 16.37
N LYS A 459 1.37 -10.90 17.10
CA LYS A 459 1.35 -10.68 18.55
C LYS A 459 0.49 -9.49 18.95
N THR A 460 0.55 -8.40 18.17
CA THR A 460 -0.30 -7.22 18.35
C THR A 460 -1.77 -7.58 18.20
N GLY A 461 -2.13 -8.30 17.14
CA GLY A 461 -3.50 -8.77 16.92
C GLY A 461 -3.98 -9.67 18.05
N LYS A 462 -3.15 -10.63 18.50
CA LYS A 462 -3.48 -11.53 19.61
C LYS A 462 -3.77 -10.77 20.90
N LYS A 463 -2.89 -9.83 21.27
CA LYS A 463 -3.07 -9.01 22.47
C LYS A 463 -4.39 -8.23 22.46
N VAL A 464 -4.73 -7.61 21.34
CA VAL A 464 -5.98 -6.85 21.19
C VAL A 464 -7.18 -7.79 21.24
N PHE A 465 -7.13 -8.91 20.52
CA PHE A 465 -8.21 -9.88 20.45
C PHE A 465 -8.55 -10.48 21.81
N GLU A 466 -7.54 -10.99 22.52
CA GLU A 466 -7.73 -11.63 23.84
C GLU A 466 -8.25 -10.62 24.86
N ALA A 467 -7.74 -9.39 24.85
CA ALA A 467 -8.19 -8.36 25.78
C ALA A 467 -9.65 -7.94 25.49
N ALA A 468 -10.04 -7.78 24.22
CA ALA A 468 -11.43 -7.51 23.86
C ALA A 468 -12.40 -8.63 24.26
N ALA A 469 -11.96 -9.89 24.18
CA ALA A 469 -12.74 -11.04 24.63
C ALA A 469 -12.87 -11.07 26.15
N ASN A 470 -11.78 -10.82 26.88
CA ASN A 470 -11.78 -10.81 28.35
C ASN A 470 -12.65 -9.68 28.92
N GLU A 471 -12.63 -8.50 28.28
CA GLU A 471 -13.46 -7.35 28.66
C GLU A 471 -14.91 -7.45 28.14
N GLY A 472 -15.27 -8.55 27.47
CA GLY A 472 -16.64 -8.84 27.07
C GLY A 472 -17.18 -8.02 25.89
N TYR A 473 -16.32 -7.42 25.06
CA TYR A 473 -16.74 -6.74 23.83
C TYR A 473 -17.08 -7.73 22.71
N ILE A 474 -16.45 -8.91 22.75
CA ILE A 474 -16.68 -10.00 21.81
C ILE A 474 -16.91 -11.32 22.55
N GLU A 475 -17.77 -12.16 21.97
CA GLU A 475 -18.02 -13.53 22.38
C GLU A 475 -17.29 -14.47 21.42
N ILE A 476 -16.58 -15.46 21.98
CA ILE A 476 -15.95 -16.54 21.21
C ILE A 476 -16.88 -17.76 21.22
N GLY A 477 -17.21 -18.25 20.03
CA GLY A 477 -18.05 -19.42 19.84
C GLY A 477 -17.37 -20.69 20.35
N LYS A 478 -18.12 -21.51 21.10
CA LYS A 478 -17.65 -22.85 21.52
C LYS A 478 -17.81 -23.82 20.35
N GLU A 479 -16.74 -24.52 19.99
CA GLU A 479 -16.67 -25.36 18.78
C GLU A 479 -17.80 -26.39 18.68
N ASP A 480 -18.19 -27.02 19.79
CA ASP A 480 -19.29 -27.98 19.85
C ASP A 480 -20.68 -27.40 19.49
N LYS A 481 -20.85 -26.08 19.61
CA LYS A 481 -22.14 -25.39 19.43
C LYS A 481 -22.15 -24.45 18.24
N ILE A 482 -21.00 -23.84 17.94
CA ILE A 482 -20.82 -22.83 16.90
C ILE A 482 -19.61 -23.28 16.05
N PRO A 483 -19.80 -24.33 15.22
CA PRO A 483 -18.70 -24.94 14.49
C PRO A 483 -18.14 -23.98 13.45
N LEU A 484 -16.82 -24.05 13.24
CA LEU A 484 -16.10 -23.31 12.22
C LEU A 484 -15.84 -24.20 11.01
N ASP A 485 -16.40 -23.85 9.86
CA ASP A 485 -16.08 -24.52 8.60
C ASP A 485 -14.83 -23.87 7.97
N LEU A 486 -13.65 -24.37 8.33
CA LEU A 486 -12.40 -23.92 7.71
C LEU A 486 -12.24 -24.42 6.28
N GLU A 487 -12.88 -25.53 5.91
CA GLU A 487 -12.74 -26.12 4.58
C GLU A 487 -13.33 -25.23 3.49
N ILE A 488 -14.48 -24.59 3.75
CA ILE A 488 -15.04 -23.61 2.81
C ILE A 488 -14.16 -22.36 2.68
N VAL A 489 -13.55 -21.88 3.77
CA VAL A 489 -12.62 -20.74 3.74
C VAL A 489 -11.40 -21.07 2.89
N LYS A 490 -10.78 -22.24 3.11
CA LYS A 490 -9.65 -22.74 2.32
C LYS A 490 -10.02 -22.94 0.87
N LYS A 491 -11.19 -23.53 0.58
CA LYS A 491 -11.70 -23.74 -0.78
C LYS A 491 -11.83 -22.42 -1.55
N LEU A 492 -12.44 -21.38 -0.96
CA LEU A 492 -12.58 -20.09 -1.63
C LEU A 492 -11.23 -19.39 -1.82
N SER A 493 -10.34 -19.46 -0.83
CA SER A 493 -8.98 -18.92 -0.96
C SER A 493 -8.21 -19.61 -2.10
N LYS A 494 -8.28 -20.96 -2.16
CA LYS A 494 -7.68 -21.76 -3.24
C LYS A 494 -8.21 -21.36 -4.62
N ILE A 495 -9.52 -21.21 -4.76
CA ILE A 495 -10.15 -20.75 -6.02
C ILE A 495 -9.60 -19.38 -6.42
N LYS A 496 -9.50 -18.44 -5.47
CA LYS A 496 -8.96 -17.09 -5.74
C LYS A 496 -7.49 -17.12 -6.15
N LYS A 497 -6.64 -17.83 -5.40
CA LYS A 497 -5.21 -18.00 -5.70
C LYS A 497 -4.99 -18.63 -7.08
N ASN A 498 -5.73 -19.69 -7.40
CA ASN A 498 -5.64 -20.35 -8.72
C ASN A 498 -6.08 -19.44 -9.87
N ARG A 499 -7.19 -18.70 -9.70
CA ARG A 499 -7.67 -17.72 -10.69
C ARG A 499 -6.63 -16.63 -10.92
N SER A 500 -6.08 -16.07 -9.84
CA SER A 500 -5.00 -15.07 -9.87
C SER A 500 -3.77 -15.58 -10.61
N LYS A 501 -3.29 -16.78 -10.26
CA LYS A 501 -2.13 -17.42 -10.90
C LYS A 501 -2.32 -17.54 -12.42
N LYS A 502 -3.46 -18.09 -12.86
CA LYS A 502 -3.79 -18.23 -14.29
C LYS A 502 -3.83 -16.87 -15.01
N LYS A 503 -4.42 -15.85 -14.38
CA LYS A 503 -4.49 -14.49 -14.96
C LYS A 503 -3.11 -13.84 -15.04
N ILE A 504 -2.27 -14.02 -14.02
CA ILE A 504 -0.88 -13.55 -13.99
C ILE A 504 -0.05 -14.20 -15.09
N GLU A 505 -0.11 -15.52 -15.24
CA GLU A 505 0.57 -16.27 -16.30
C GLU A 505 0.14 -15.78 -17.69
N ASN A 506 -1.17 -15.59 -17.89
CA ASN A 506 -1.69 -15.04 -19.14
C ASN A 506 -1.16 -13.62 -19.41
N ARG A 507 -1.10 -12.75 -18.39
CA ARG A 507 -0.51 -11.41 -18.54
C ARG A 507 0.96 -11.47 -18.93
N LYS A 508 1.74 -12.35 -18.29
CA LYS A 508 3.17 -12.56 -18.62
C LYS A 508 3.36 -13.01 -20.08
N LYS A 509 2.49 -13.88 -20.60
CA LYS A 509 2.52 -14.31 -22.02
C LYS A 509 2.42 -13.15 -23.01
N TYR A 510 1.71 -12.08 -22.64
CA TYR A 510 1.54 -10.87 -23.47
C TYR A 510 2.45 -9.71 -23.03
N ASN A 511 3.51 -9.99 -22.25
CA ASN A 511 4.42 -8.97 -21.70
C ASN A 511 3.70 -7.85 -20.91
N LEU A 512 2.53 -8.15 -20.34
CA LEU A 512 1.79 -7.20 -19.51
C LEU A 512 2.35 -7.20 -18.09
N LYS A 513 2.41 -6.00 -17.49
CA LYS A 513 2.92 -5.82 -16.12
C LYS A 513 2.15 -6.67 -15.11
N VAL A 514 2.91 -7.31 -14.22
CA VAL A 514 2.45 -8.02 -13.03
C VAL A 514 3.23 -7.51 -11.81
N PRO A 515 2.57 -7.28 -10.66
CA PRO A 515 3.24 -6.76 -9.46
C PRO A 515 3.90 -7.81 -8.58
N PHE A 516 3.46 -9.07 -8.67
CA PHE A 516 3.90 -10.21 -7.86
C PHE A 516 4.99 -11.03 -8.56
#